data_AF-A0A355BUM3-F1
#
_entry.id   AF-A0A355BUM3-F1
#
_cell.length_a   1.000
_cell.length_b   1.000
_cell.length_c   1.000
_cell.angle_alpha   90.00
_cell.angle_beta   90.00
_cell.angle_gamma   90.00
#
_symmetry.space_group_name_H-M   'P 1'
#
loop_
_entity.id
_entity.type
_entity.pdbx_description
1 polymer ?
#
loop_
_entity_poly.entity_id
_entity_poly.type
_entity_poly.pdbx_seq_one_letter_code
_entity_poly.pdbx_strand_id
1 'polypeptide(L)'
;AYSRSLRTIQGLYPTETINNGKEYASNYDQPHVVNLNWKYNITRRFFFTGGFTYRTGRPITLPLSAFTVDNFTVSSFSDRNQFRIPDYHRLDLALVIEGNHKRKKFWDGTWTISIYNVYGRKNPYTIFFKEVRPGILRPYRLAIIGTALPSISYSFKI
;
A
#
# COMPACT_ATOMS: atom_id res chain seq x y z
N ALA A 1 12.42 -0.22 -9.26
CA ALA A 1 12.96 -1.57 -9.47
C ALA A 1 11.88 -2.46 -10.05
N TYR A 2 12.25 -3.36 -10.96
CA TYR A 2 11.37 -4.39 -11.48
C TYR A 2 11.81 -5.76 -10.98
N SER A 3 10.92 -6.56 -10.40
CA SER A 3 11.25 -7.94 -9.98
C SER A 3 10.00 -8.80 -9.83
N ARG A 4 9.92 -9.87 -10.63
CA ARG A 4 8.80 -10.80 -10.62
C ARG A 4 9.16 -12.08 -9.88
N SER A 5 8.26 -12.55 -9.02
CA SER A 5 8.42 -13.79 -8.27
C SER A 5 7.30 -14.76 -8.61
N LEU A 6 7.68 -15.87 -9.24
CA LEU A 6 6.76 -16.93 -9.65
C LEU A 6 7.04 -18.20 -8.84
N ARG A 7 6.03 -19.05 -8.72
CA ARG A 7 6.11 -20.35 -8.04
C ARG A 7 5.38 -21.41 -8.85
N THR A 8 5.94 -22.60 -8.83
CA THR A 8 5.32 -23.82 -9.36
C THR A 8 5.40 -24.86 -8.26
N ILE A 9 4.27 -25.51 -7.98
CA ILE A 9 4.19 -26.60 -7.00
C ILE A 9 3.48 -27.76 -7.68
N GLN A 10 4.26 -28.79 -7.99
CA GLN A 10 3.82 -30.03 -8.59
C GLN A 10 4.20 -31.18 -7.64
N GLY A 11 3.19 -31.77 -7.03
CA GLY A 11 3.37 -32.94 -6.15
C GLY A 11 3.26 -34.24 -6.92
N LEU A 12 3.41 -35.36 -6.21
CA LEU A 12 3.20 -36.69 -6.81
C LEU A 12 1.72 -36.98 -7.02
N TYR A 13 0.85 -36.36 -6.20
CA TYR A 13 -0.60 -36.50 -6.28
C TYR A 13 -1.29 -35.18 -6.68
N PRO A 14 -2.49 -35.23 -7.30
CA PRO A 14 -3.26 -34.03 -7.64
C PRO A 14 -3.57 -33.14 -6.43
N THR A 15 -3.76 -33.73 -5.24
CA THR A 15 -4.04 -33.02 -3.98
C THR A 15 -2.85 -32.19 -3.47
N GLU A 16 -1.63 -32.56 -3.86
CA GLU A 16 -0.39 -31.85 -3.51
C GLU A 16 0.00 -30.81 -4.57
N THR A 17 -0.68 -30.84 -5.73
CA THR A 17 -0.39 -29.97 -6.87
C THR A 17 -1.23 -28.70 -6.81
N ILE A 18 -0.59 -27.54 -6.95
CA ILE A 18 -1.29 -26.24 -6.94
C ILE A 18 -1.48 -25.76 -8.38
N ASN A 19 -2.64 -25.17 -8.67
CA ASN A 19 -3.00 -24.63 -9.99
C ASN A 19 -2.75 -25.62 -11.14
N ASN A 20 -3.02 -26.91 -10.92
CA ASN A 20 -2.77 -27.98 -11.89
C ASN A 20 -1.31 -28.04 -12.40
N GLY A 21 -0.34 -27.66 -11.56
CA GLY A 21 1.08 -27.67 -11.90
C GLY A 21 1.52 -26.47 -12.75
N LYS A 22 0.62 -25.52 -13.00
CA LYS A 22 0.95 -24.28 -13.71
C LYS A 22 1.64 -23.29 -12.79
N GLU A 23 2.56 -22.53 -13.37
CA GLU A 23 3.23 -21.43 -12.68
C GLU A 23 2.24 -20.34 -12.28
N TYR A 24 2.41 -19.78 -11.07
CA TYR A 24 1.56 -18.71 -10.54
C TYR A 24 2.36 -17.69 -9.73
N ALA A 25 1.79 -16.51 -9.52
CA ALA A 25 2.45 -15.43 -8.80
C ALA A 25 2.65 -15.78 -7.32
N SER A 26 3.86 -15.57 -6.79
CA SER A 26 4.16 -15.73 -5.36
C SER A 26 3.42 -14.68 -4.51
N ASN A 27 3.20 -14.94 -3.23
CA ASN A 27 2.59 -13.97 -2.28
C ASN A 27 3.39 -12.66 -2.15
N TYR A 28 4.65 -12.66 -2.61
CA TYR A 28 5.58 -11.54 -2.59
C TYR A 28 5.78 -10.88 -3.96
N ASP A 29 5.06 -11.34 -5.00
CA ASP A 29 5.22 -10.85 -6.37
C ASP A 29 4.69 -9.42 -6.54
N GLN A 30 5.56 -8.43 -6.31
CA GLN A 30 5.29 -7.01 -6.51
C GLN A 30 6.23 -6.47 -7.60
N PRO A 31 5.89 -6.67 -8.89
CA PRO A 31 6.81 -6.47 -9.99
C PRO A 31 7.31 -5.06 -10.14
N HIS A 32 6.54 -4.03 -9.78
CA HIS A 32 6.98 -2.65 -9.89
C HIS A 32 6.98 -1.99 -8.51
N VAL A 33 8.12 -1.42 -8.14
CA VAL A 33 8.25 -0.54 -6.98
C VAL A 33 9.01 0.71 -7.39
N VAL A 34 8.38 1.86 -7.20
CA VAL A 34 8.92 3.18 -7.50
C VAL A 34 8.88 4.01 -6.23
N ASN A 35 10.02 4.52 -5.80
CA ASN A 35 10.12 5.49 -4.73
C ASN A 35 10.89 6.69 -5.28
N LEU A 36 10.24 7.85 -5.25
CA LEU A 36 10.80 9.11 -5.68
C LEU A 36 10.76 10.07 -4.50
N ASN A 37 11.92 10.63 -4.14
CA ASN A 37 12.01 11.68 -3.14
C ASN A 37 12.65 12.89 -3.80
N TRP A 38 12.10 14.07 -3.56
CA TRP A 38 12.65 15.30 -4.11
C TRP A 38 12.65 16.41 -3.07
N LYS A 39 13.56 17.35 -3.28
CA LYS A 39 13.67 18.60 -2.54
C LYS A 39 13.81 19.74 -3.55
N TYR A 40 12.99 20.76 -3.40
CA TYR A 40 13.02 21.95 -4.24
C TYR A 40 13.23 23.18 -3.35
N ASN A 41 14.37 23.85 -3.51
CA ASN A 41 14.71 25.04 -2.74
C ASN A 41 14.11 26.27 -3.43
N ILE A 42 13.14 26.92 -2.79
CA ILE A 42 12.58 28.20 -3.27
C ILE A 42 13.54 29.33 -2.90
N THR A 43 14.04 29.29 -1.66
CA THR A 43 15.07 30.20 -1.14
C THR A 43 15.98 29.41 -0.20
N ARG A 44 16.94 30.09 0.44
CA ARG A 44 17.76 29.47 1.49
C ARG A 44 16.96 29.05 2.73
N ARG A 45 15.78 29.63 2.96
CA ARG A 45 14.93 29.36 4.15
C ARG A 45 13.68 28.55 3.84
N PHE A 46 13.17 28.63 2.61
CA PHE A 46 11.94 27.98 2.20
C PHE A 46 12.26 26.90 1.18
N PHE A 47 11.92 25.65 1.50
CA PHE A 47 12.03 24.57 0.54
C PHE A 47 10.86 23.60 0.67
N PHE A 48 10.46 23.05 -0.47
CA PHE A 48 9.52 21.95 -0.53
C PHE A 48 10.27 20.63 -0.51
N THR A 49 9.71 19.66 0.18
CA THR A 49 10.07 18.25 0.04
C THR A 49 8.85 17.47 -0.40
N GLY A 50 9.08 16.43 -1.18
CA GLY A 50 8.02 15.53 -1.58
C GLY A 50 8.52 14.10 -1.68
N GLY A 51 7.60 13.19 -1.40
CA GLY A 51 7.80 11.75 -1.49
C GLY A 51 6.67 11.13 -2.28
N PHE A 52 7.01 10.33 -3.27
CA PHE A 52 6.06 9.52 -4.03
C PHE A 52 6.47 8.05 -3.96
N THR A 53 5.55 7.21 -3.51
CA THR A 53 5.73 5.75 -3.48
C THR A 53 4.65 5.12 -4.33
N TYR A 54 5.03 4.26 -5.26
CA TYR A 54 4.14 3.37 -6.01
C TYR A 54 4.62 1.93 -5.87
N ARG A 55 3.68 1.00 -5.71
CA ARG A 55 3.94 -0.44 -5.74
C ARG A 55 2.76 -1.18 -6.35
N THR A 56 3.06 -2.17 -7.20
CA THR A 56 2.04 -3.08 -7.73
C THR A 56 1.33 -3.82 -6.60
N GLY A 57 0.04 -4.06 -6.76
CA GLY A 57 -0.75 -4.84 -5.83
C GLY A 57 -0.24 -6.27 -5.66
N ARG A 58 -0.29 -6.74 -4.42
CA ARG A 58 0.05 -8.13 -4.08
C ARG A 58 -0.97 -9.11 -4.70
N PRO A 59 -0.53 -10.28 -5.17
CA PRO A 59 -1.44 -11.33 -5.58
C PRO A 59 -2.30 -11.82 -4.42
N ILE A 60 -3.50 -12.25 -4.73
CA ILE A 60 -4.49 -12.76 -3.78
C ILE A 60 -5.32 -13.88 -4.43
N THR A 61 -5.75 -14.82 -3.61
CA THR A 61 -6.72 -15.85 -3.98
C THR A 61 -8.10 -15.40 -3.50
N LEU A 62 -9.07 -15.32 -4.40
CA LEU A 62 -10.39 -14.78 -4.09
C LEU A 62 -11.38 -15.92 -3.89
N PRO A 63 -12.28 -15.85 -2.89
CA PRO A 63 -13.45 -16.72 -2.88
C PRO A 63 -14.42 -16.21 -3.96
N LEU A 64 -14.67 -17.03 -4.98
CA LEU A 64 -15.52 -16.67 -6.12
C LEU A 64 -17.00 -16.80 -5.78
N SER A 65 -17.34 -17.81 -4.99
CA SER A 65 -18.71 -18.07 -4.56
C SER A 65 -18.71 -18.80 -3.22
N ALA A 66 -19.81 -18.73 -2.50
CA ALA A 66 -20.08 -19.59 -1.36
C ALA A 66 -21.39 -20.34 -1.60
N PHE A 67 -21.48 -21.57 -1.09
CA PHE A 67 -22.66 -22.42 -1.20
C PHE A 67 -22.91 -23.11 0.13
N THR A 68 -24.17 -23.40 0.45
CA THR A 68 -24.54 -24.11 1.68
C THR A 68 -24.79 -25.58 1.34
N VAL A 69 -24.05 -26.48 1.99
CA VAL A 69 -24.22 -27.93 1.90
C VAL A 69 -24.37 -28.47 3.32
N ASP A 70 -25.46 -29.18 3.62
CA ASP A 70 -25.75 -29.75 4.94
C ASP A 70 -25.63 -28.75 6.12
N ASN A 71 -26.18 -27.55 5.95
CA ASN A 71 -26.05 -26.41 6.87
C ASN A 71 -24.62 -25.85 7.08
N PHE A 72 -23.63 -26.31 6.32
CA PHE A 72 -22.28 -25.74 6.30
C PHE A 72 -22.07 -24.85 5.08
N THR A 73 -21.58 -23.62 5.28
CA THR A 73 -21.18 -22.75 4.18
C THR A 73 -19.78 -23.12 3.70
N VAL A 74 -19.68 -23.56 2.44
CA VAL A 74 -18.43 -23.90 1.75
C VAL A 74 -18.13 -22.82 0.72
N SER A 75 -16.92 -22.28 0.73
CA SER A 75 -16.47 -21.29 -0.26
C SER A 75 -15.69 -21.96 -1.39
N SER A 76 -16.04 -21.64 -2.63
CA SER A 76 -15.24 -21.96 -3.82
C SER A 76 -14.24 -20.84 -4.06
N PHE A 77 -12.97 -21.19 -4.19
CA PHE A 77 -11.88 -20.25 -4.38
C PHE A 77 -11.39 -20.23 -5.83
N SER A 78 -10.84 -19.10 -6.23
CA SER A 78 -10.06 -18.97 -7.47
C SER A 78 -8.80 -19.82 -7.43
N ASP A 79 -8.13 -19.92 -8.57
CA ASP A 79 -6.76 -20.43 -8.59
C ASP A 79 -5.88 -19.60 -7.65
N ARG A 80 -4.84 -20.24 -7.11
CA ARG A 80 -3.89 -19.63 -6.17
C ARG A 80 -3.29 -18.39 -6.80
N ASN A 81 -3.48 -17.25 -6.12
CA ASN A 81 -2.90 -15.96 -6.49
C ASN A 81 -3.25 -15.49 -7.91
N GLN A 82 -4.42 -15.90 -8.41
CA GLN A 82 -4.91 -15.53 -9.75
C GLN A 82 -5.18 -14.02 -9.87
N PHE A 83 -5.63 -13.37 -8.79
CA PHE A 83 -6.01 -11.96 -8.80
C PHE A 83 -4.98 -11.11 -8.05
N ARG A 84 -5.11 -9.78 -8.16
CA ARG A 84 -4.30 -8.81 -7.42
C ARG A 84 -5.19 -7.80 -6.72
N ILE A 85 -4.74 -7.36 -5.56
CA ILE A 85 -5.33 -6.19 -4.91
C ILE A 85 -5.02 -4.93 -5.73
N PRO A 86 -5.78 -3.83 -5.57
CA PRO A 86 -5.44 -2.58 -6.23
C PRO A 86 -4.02 -2.12 -5.89
N ASP A 87 -3.31 -1.60 -6.89
CA ASP A 87 -1.97 -1.01 -6.71
C ASP A 87 -1.97 0.02 -5.59
N TYR A 88 -0.84 0.22 -4.94
CA TYR A 88 -0.67 1.24 -3.93
C TYR A 88 0.10 2.41 -4.52
N HIS A 89 -0.40 3.61 -4.27
CA HIS A 89 0.40 4.81 -4.48
C HIS A 89 0.11 5.85 -3.42
N ARG A 90 1.14 6.59 -3.01
CA ARG A 90 1.03 7.70 -2.05
C ARG A 90 1.91 8.87 -2.49
N LEU A 91 1.36 10.07 -2.45
CA LEU A 91 2.08 11.33 -2.58
C LEU A 91 2.03 12.05 -1.23
N ASP A 92 3.20 12.41 -0.71
CA ASP A 92 3.38 13.21 0.49
C ASP A 92 4.13 14.49 0.11
N LEU A 93 3.68 15.63 0.64
CA LEU A 93 4.29 16.93 0.39
C LEU A 93 4.54 17.65 1.71
N ALA A 94 5.66 18.35 1.82
CA ALA A 94 5.92 19.23 2.94
C ALA A 94 6.59 20.52 2.50
N LEU A 95 6.20 21.62 3.13
CA LEU A 95 6.90 22.90 3.11
C LEU A 95 7.68 23.02 4.41
N VAL A 96 8.98 23.25 4.28
CA VAL A 96 9.86 23.52 5.41
C VAL A 96 10.30 24.98 5.36
N ILE A 97 10.18 25.64 6.51
CA ILE A 97 10.54 27.03 6.73
C ILE A 97 11.61 27.05 7.82
N GLU A 98 12.86 27.17 7.42
CA GLU A 98 14.00 27.31 8.32
C GLU A 98 14.07 28.71 8.92
N GLY A 99 14.62 28.76 10.14
CA GLY A 99 14.95 29.97 10.87
C GLY A 99 16.07 30.77 10.23
N ASN A 100 16.59 31.75 10.97
CA ASN A 100 17.56 32.69 10.43
C ASN A 100 18.97 32.08 10.36
N HIS A 101 19.63 32.02 9.20
CA HIS A 101 21.02 31.53 9.03
C HIS A 101 22.11 32.45 9.62
N LYS A 102 21.84 33.23 10.67
CA LYS A 102 22.84 34.06 11.36
C LYS A 102 23.85 33.19 12.13
N ARG A 103 25.14 33.60 12.14
CA ARG A 103 26.25 32.89 12.83
C ARG A 103 26.13 32.86 14.36
N LYS A 104 25.59 33.92 14.98
CA LYS A 104 25.28 33.95 16.42
C LYS A 104 23.77 34.05 16.59
N LYS A 105 23.17 33.01 17.14
CA LYS A 105 21.74 32.96 17.46
C LYS A 105 21.53 32.15 18.74
N PHE A 106 20.65 32.65 19.61
CA PHE A 106 20.27 32.00 20.85
C PHE A 106 19.28 30.85 20.65
N TRP A 107 18.56 30.84 19.52
CA TRP A 107 17.58 29.83 19.15
C TRP A 107 17.47 29.74 17.61
N ASP A 108 17.27 28.52 17.10
CA ASP A 108 16.99 28.24 15.70
C ASP A 108 15.70 27.43 15.56
N GLY A 109 14.67 28.04 14.99
CA GLY A 109 13.36 27.42 14.81
C GLY A 109 13.12 26.97 13.37
N THR A 110 12.50 25.82 13.17
CA THR A 110 12.08 25.30 11.87
C THR A 110 10.63 24.91 11.91
N TRP A 111 9.82 25.51 11.05
CA TRP A 111 8.43 25.11 10.83
C TRP A 111 8.37 24.08 9.71
N THR A 112 7.60 23.01 9.91
CA THR A 112 7.29 22.01 8.89
C THR A 112 5.78 21.90 8.77
N ILE A 113 5.27 22.22 7.59
CA ILE A 113 3.85 22.09 7.23
C ILE A 113 3.79 20.97 6.20
N SER A 114 3.07 19.89 6.48
CA SER A 114 3.03 18.72 5.61
C SER A 114 1.61 18.21 5.40
N ILE A 115 1.41 17.54 4.28
CA ILE A 115 0.17 16.83 3.95
C ILE A 115 0.58 15.42 3.53
N TYR A 116 0.21 14.45 4.35
CA TYR A 116 0.38 13.03 4.07
C TYR A 116 -0.78 12.52 3.22
N ASN A 117 -0.49 11.73 2.19
CA ASN A 117 -1.48 11.20 1.25
C ASN A 117 -2.35 12.31 0.62
N VAL A 118 -1.71 13.24 -0.10
CA VAL A 118 -2.30 14.49 -0.62
C VAL A 118 -3.63 14.30 -1.36
N TYR A 119 -3.77 13.26 -2.18
CA TYR A 119 -5.01 12.96 -2.91
C TYR A 119 -5.98 12.04 -2.15
N GLY A 120 -5.74 11.79 -0.86
CA GLY A 120 -6.65 11.05 0.02
C GLY A 120 -6.96 9.62 -0.43
N ARG A 121 -6.01 8.92 -1.06
CA ARG A 121 -6.31 7.59 -1.60
C ARG A 121 -6.45 6.59 -0.48
N LYS A 122 -7.53 5.83 -0.53
CA LYS A 122 -7.80 4.69 0.34
C LYS A 122 -6.97 3.47 -0.10
N ASN A 123 -5.67 3.50 0.19
CA ASN A 123 -4.76 2.40 -0.10
C ASN A 123 -5.14 1.13 0.70
N PRO A 124 -5.29 -0.06 0.06
CA PRO A 124 -5.61 -1.31 0.76
C PRO A 124 -4.46 -1.74 1.67
N TYR A 125 -4.70 -1.79 2.98
CA TYR A 125 -3.82 -2.47 3.95
C TYR A 125 -4.14 -3.96 4.01
N THR A 126 -5.43 -4.27 4.16
CA THR A 126 -5.96 -5.63 4.18
C THR A 126 -7.25 -5.68 3.35
N ILE A 127 -7.45 -6.78 2.62
CA ILE A 127 -8.73 -7.13 1.98
C ILE A 127 -9.25 -8.39 2.65
N PHE A 128 -10.52 -8.37 3.04
CA PHE A 128 -11.20 -9.53 3.63
C PHE A 128 -12.62 -9.63 3.05
N PHE A 129 -13.17 -10.83 3.07
CA PHE A 129 -14.49 -11.13 2.53
C PHE A 129 -15.44 -11.40 3.69
N LYS A 130 -16.65 -10.85 3.61
CA LYS A 130 -17.73 -11.15 4.53
C LYS A 130 -18.93 -11.64 3.77
N GLU A 131 -19.56 -12.68 4.28
CA GLU A 131 -20.85 -13.15 3.80
C GLU A 131 -21.93 -12.17 4.26
N VAL A 132 -22.63 -11.56 3.30
CA VAL A 132 -23.71 -10.61 3.59
C VAL A 132 -25.07 -11.32 3.52
N ARG A 133 -25.17 -12.35 2.68
CA ARG A 133 -26.30 -13.28 2.55
C ARG A 133 -25.74 -14.66 2.23
N PRO A 134 -26.48 -15.76 2.49
CA PRO A 134 -26.06 -17.11 2.13
C PRO A 134 -25.54 -17.17 0.68
N GLY A 135 -24.26 -17.50 0.54
CA GLY A 135 -23.58 -17.62 -0.75
C GLY A 135 -23.10 -16.32 -1.42
N ILE A 136 -23.41 -15.15 -0.84
CA ILE A 136 -23.01 -13.84 -1.37
C ILE A 136 -21.89 -13.26 -0.51
N LEU A 137 -20.67 -13.35 -1.02
CA LEU A 137 -19.47 -12.77 -0.42
C LEU A 137 -19.24 -11.35 -0.94
N ARG A 138 -19.04 -10.41 -0.01
CA ARG A 138 -18.70 -9.03 -0.34
C ARG A 138 -17.26 -8.72 0.07
N PRO A 139 -16.43 -8.15 -0.83
CA PRO A 139 -15.10 -7.69 -0.48
C PRO A 139 -15.17 -6.42 0.37
N TYR A 140 -14.37 -6.39 1.43
CA TYR A 140 -14.12 -5.22 2.25
C TYR A 140 -12.63 -4.89 2.21
N ARG A 141 -12.33 -3.60 2.09
CA ARG A 141 -10.97 -3.06 2.11
C ARG A 141 -10.78 -2.22 3.36
N LEU A 142 -9.77 -2.55 4.16
CA LEU A 142 -9.28 -1.69 5.22
C LEU A 142 -8.19 -0.76 4.67
N ALA A 143 -8.33 0.54 4.91
CA ALA A 143 -7.31 1.55 4.62
C ALA A 143 -7.03 2.35 5.89
N ILE A 144 -5.77 2.38 6.35
CA ILE A 144 -5.39 3.02 7.62
C ILE A 144 -5.50 4.55 7.52
N ILE A 145 -4.91 5.15 6.48
CA ILE A 145 -4.98 6.59 6.22
C ILE A 145 -5.53 6.78 4.81
N GLY A 146 -6.85 6.83 4.73
CA GLY A 146 -7.61 6.95 3.48
C GLY A 146 -8.09 8.36 3.17
N THR A 147 -7.44 9.38 3.74
CA THR A 147 -7.73 10.80 3.56
C THR A 147 -6.43 11.59 3.53
N ALA A 148 -6.48 12.82 3.04
CA ALA A 148 -5.37 13.75 3.19
C ALA A 148 -5.24 14.14 4.66
N LEU A 149 -4.04 13.94 5.22
CA LEU A 149 -3.75 14.20 6.63
C LEU A 149 -2.79 15.39 6.74
N PRO A 150 -3.29 16.61 7.03
CA PRO A 150 -2.45 17.76 7.28
C PRO A 150 -1.73 17.64 8.62
N SER A 151 -0.52 18.18 8.70
CA SER A 151 0.28 18.24 9.92
C SER A 151 1.14 19.51 9.94
N ILE A 152 1.25 20.13 11.12
CA ILE A 152 2.13 21.25 11.38
C ILE A 152 3.01 20.88 12.56
N SER A 153 4.31 21.12 12.41
CA SER A 153 5.30 20.88 13.46
C SER A 153 6.27 22.05 13.54
N TYR A 154 6.72 22.36 14.76
CA TYR A 154 7.76 23.34 15.02
C TYR A 154 8.89 22.65 15.78
N SER A 155 10.09 22.68 15.23
CA SER A 155 11.31 22.19 15.86
C SER A 155 12.18 23.38 16.24
N PHE A 156 12.70 23.39 17.46
CA PHE A 156 13.63 24.42 17.91
C PHE A 156 14.93 23.78 18.39
N LYS A 157 16.03 24.49 18.18
CA LYS A 157 17.36 24.14 18.67
C LYS A 157 17.94 25.34 19.42
N ILE A 158 18.49 25.08 20.61
CA ILE A 158 19.26 26.05 21.41
C ILE A 158 20.72 26.02 20.95
#